data_AF-A0A376E2M9-F1
#
_entry.id   AF-A0A376E2M9-F1
#
_cell.length_a   1.000
_cell.length_b   1.000
_cell.length_c   1.000
_cell.angle_alpha   90.00
_cell.angle_beta   90.00
_cell.angle_gamma   90.00
#
_symmetry.space_group_name_H-M   'P 1'
#
loop_
_entity.id
_entity.type
_entity.pdbx_description
1 polymer ?
#
loop_
_entity_poly.entity_id
_entity_poly.type
_entity_poly.pdbx_seq_one_letter_code
_entity_poly.pdbx_strand_id
1 'polypeptide(L)'
;MENMLQNIDLIHRYLSLSITDQFYLNVDLEGEYIFTQNIVSKKIIIATTFTDKIRSHPQLKLFLSALIAEINSGRCTVDLRRERTRYFEEMRRQPFRRII
;
A
#
# COMPACT_ATOMS: atom_id res chain seq x y z
N MET A 1 16.84 12.28 -3.61
CA MET A 1 16.18 11.04 -4.11
C MET A 1 15.56 10.39 -2.89
N GLU A 2 14.23 10.31 -2.80
CA GLU A 2 13.56 9.76 -1.61
C GLU A 2 13.99 8.31 -1.37
N ASN A 3 14.41 8.01 -0.14
CA ASN A 3 14.90 6.69 0.21
C ASN A 3 13.72 5.79 0.57
N MET A 4 13.41 4.82 -0.31
CA MET A 4 12.32 3.86 -0.12
C MET A 4 12.49 3.05 1.18
N LEU A 5 13.72 2.75 1.59
CA LEU A 5 14.01 2.00 2.83
C LEU A 5 13.64 2.78 4.10
N GLN A 6 13.78 4.11 4.07
CA GLN A 6 13.38 4.97 5.19
C GLN A 6 11.86 5.12 5.31
N ASN A 7 11.10 4.64 4.32
CA ASN A 7 9.66 4.80 4.24
C ASN A 7 8.91 3.46 4.23
N ILE A 8 9.57 2.35 4.62
CA ILE A 8 8.96 1.01 4.63
C ILE A 8 7.68 1.00 5.46
N ASP A 9 7.73 1.53 6.69
CA ASP A 9 6.56 1.55 7.58
C ASP A 9 5.40 2.37 7.00
N LEU A 10 5.72 3.51 6.37
CA LEU A 10 4.72 4.35 5.70
C LEU A 10 4.11 3.63 4.49
N ILE A 11 4.92 2.93 3.69
CA ILE A 11 4.44 2.14 2.55
C ILE A 11 3.52 1.03 3.04
N HIS A 12 3.97 0.26 4.04
CA HIS A 12 3.20 -0.83 4.60
C HIS A 12 1.85 -0.34 5.12
N ARG A 13 1.86 0.70 5.95
CA ARG A 13 0.64 1.33 6.49
C ARG A 13 -0.28 1.88 5.41
N TYR A 14 0.28 2.55 4.39
CA TYR A 14 -0.49 3.05 3.26
C TYR A 14 -1.19 1.93 2.48
N LEU A 15 -0.49 0.83 2.19
CA LEU A 15 -1.05 -0.32 1.47
C LEU A 15 -2.16 -1.00 2.30
N SER A 16 -1.92 -1.25 3.59
CA SER A 16 -2.91 -1.86 4.48
C SER A 16 -4.17 -1.00 4.62
N LEU A 17 -4.02 0.31 4.79
CA LEU A 17 -5.16 1.23 4.86
C LEU A 17 -5.93 1.29 3.53
N SER A 18 -5.23 1.35 2.40
CA SER A 18 -5.87 1.40 1.08
C SER A 18 -6.69 0.13 0.79
N ILE A 19 -6.20 -1.04 1.21
CA ILE A 19 -6.96 -2.29 1.10
C ILE A 19 -8.18 -2.26 2.02
N THR A 20 -7.99 -1.81 3.27
CA THR A 20 -9.08 -1.73 4.24
C THR A 20 -10.19 -0.81 3.75
N ASP A 21 -9.83 0.33 3.17
CA ASP A 21 -10.78 1.31 2.63
C ASP A 21 -11.54 0.76 1.42
N GLN A 22 -10.83 0.16 0.44
CA GLN A 22 -11.45 -0.31 -0.80
C GLN A 22 -12.27 -1.59 -0.65
N PHE A 23 -11.85 -2.51 0.21
CA PHE A 23 -12.43 -3.85 0.33
C PHE A 23 -13.10 -4.13 1.67
N TYR A 24 -12.99 -3.22 2.65
CA TYR A 24 -13.44 -3.46 4.04
C TYR A 24 -12.80 -4.71 4.67
N LEU A 25 -11.58 -5.05 4.24
CA LEU A 25 -10.83 -6.22 4.69
C LEU A 25 -9.52 -5.79 5.35
N ASN A 26 -9.21 -6.40 6.50
CA ASN A 26 -7.86 -6.30 7.07
C ASN A 26 -7.03 -7.48 6.55
N VAL A 27 -6.04 -7.18 5.72
CA VAL A 27 -5.18 -8.19 5.11
C VAL A 27 -3.78 -8.02 5.65
N ASP A 28 -3.26 -9.08 6.25
CA ASP A 28 -1.85 -9.17 6.58
C ASP A 28 -1.01 -9.19 5.30
N LEU A 29 -0.08 -8.24 5.16
CA LEU A 29 0.77 -8.09 3.99
C LEU A 29 2.17 -8.69 4.18
N GLU A 30 2.44 -9.33 5.32
CA GLU A 30 3.69 -10.03 5.54
C GLU A 30 3.92 -11.10 4.46
N GLY A 31 5.10 -11.07 3.83
CA GLY A 31 5.47 -11.99 2.76
C GLY A 31 4.75 -11.77 1.42
N GLU A 32 3.82 -10.81 1.30
CA GLU A 32 3.09 -10.54 0.07
C GLU A 32 3.87 -9.67 -0.93
N TYR A 33 4.89 -8.97 -0.44
CA TYR A 33 5.85 -8.25 -1.25
C TYR A 33 7.20 -8.15 -0.53
N ILE A 34 8.24 -7.81 -1.29
CA ILE A 34 9.59 -7.57 -0.78
C ILE A 34 10.15 -6.26 -1.35
N PHE A 35 11.05 -5.62 -0.60
CA PHE A 35 11.89 -4.56 -1.13
C PHE A 35 13.14 -5.18 -1.74
N THR A 36 13.41 -4.88 -3.00
CA THR A 36 14.57 -5.41 -3.72
C THR A 36 15.16 -4.36 -4.64
N GLN A 37 16.37 -4.59 -5.13
CA GLN A 37 17.02 -3.70 -6.08
C GLN A 37 16.65 -4.11 -7.52
N ASN A 38 16.15 -3.15 -8.30
CA ASN A 38 15.98 -3.36 -9.73
C ASN A 38 17.35 -3.56 -10.40
N ILE A 39 17.51 -4.66 -11.12
CA ILE A 39 18.81 -5.09 -11.68
C ILE A 39 19.36 -4.07 -12.69
N VAL A 40 18.48 -3.41 -13.45
CA VAL A 40 18.84 -2.47 -14.51
C VAL A 40 19.10 -1.07 -13.95
N SER A 41 18.11 -0.48 -13.28
CA SER A 41 18.19 0.91 -12.78
C SER A 41 18.92 1.06 -11.45
N LYS A 42 19.23 -0.04 -10.76
CA LYS A 42 19.82 -0.07 -9.41
C LYS A 42 19.00 0.63 -8.31
N LYS A 43 17.76 1.04 -8.61
CA LYS A 43 16.84 1.63 -7.65
C LYS A 43 16.18 0.54 -6.80
N ILE A 44 15.90 0.84 -5.53
CA ILE A 44 15.05 0.01 -4.69
C ILE A 44 13.62 0.09 -5.22
N ILE A 45 12.98 -1.06 -5.37
CA ILE A 45 11.60 -1.25 -5.81
C ILE A 45 10.89 -2.22 -4.87
N ILE A 46 9.57 -2.25 -4.95
CA ILE A 46 8.73 -3.26 -4.32
C ILE A 46 8.43 -4.34 -5.37
N ALA A 47 8.80 -5.58 -5.09
CA ALA A 47 8.43 -6.73 -5.91
C ALA A 47 7.33 -7.54 -5.22
N THR A 48 6.30 -7.93 -5.97
CA THR A 48 5.19 -8.74 -5.43
C THR A 48 5.60 -10.20 -5.30
N THR A 49 5.27 -10.81 -4.16
CA THR A 49 5.55 -12.22 -3.84
C THR A 49 4.29 -12.97 -3.45
N PHE A 50 3.14 -12.49 -3.97
CA PHE A 50 1.81 -12.87 -3.53
C PHE A 50 1.64 -14.37 -3.25
N THR A 51 1.26 -14.67 -2.01
CA THR A 51 0.92 -16.02 -1.59
C THR A 51 -0.50 -16.37 -2.06
N ASP A 52 -0.93 -17.61 -1.82
CA ASP A 52 -2.28 -18.05 -2.19
C ASP A 52 -3.39 -17.23 -1.50
N LYS A 53 -3.08 -16.58 -0.36
CA LYS A 53 -3.97 -15.63 0.33
C LYS A 53 -4.40 -14.49 -0.60
N ILE A 54 -3.45 -13.85 -1.29
CA ILE A 54 -3.74 -12.77 -2.25
C ILE A 54 -4.14 -13.34 -3.61
N ARG A 55 -3.51 -14.43 -4.07
CA ARG A 55 -3.78 -15.01 -5.40
C ARG A 55 -5.20 -15.55 -5.55
N SER A 56 -5.81 -16.03 -4.47
CA SER A 56 -7.21 -16.49 -4.43
C SER A 56 -8.23 -15.35 -4.52
N HIS A 57 -7.80 -14.09 -4.41
CA HIS A 57 -8.65 -12.89 -4.50
C HIS A 57 -8.21 -12.01 -5.69
N PRO A 58 -8.67 -12.28 -6.93
CA PRO A 58 -8.17 -11.62 -8.14
C PRO A 58 -8.27 -10.09 -8.11
N GLN A 59 -9.36 -9.56 -7.54
CA GLN A 59 -9.58 -8.11 -7.44
C GLN A 59 -8.59 -7.46 -6.47
N LEU A 60 -8.37 -8.06 -5.30
CA LEU A 60 -7.39 -7.60 -4.32
C LEU A 60 -5.97 -7.65 -4.89
N LYS A 61 -5.63 -8.75 -5.56
CA LYS A 61 -4.34 -8.90 -6.25
C LYS A 61 -4.12 -7.79 -7.28
N LEU A 62 -5.11 -7.52 -8.12
CA LEU A 62 -5.02 -6.50 -9.16
C LEU A 62 -4.84 -5.10 -8.55
N PHE A 63 -5.66 -4.77 -7.55
CA PHE A 63 -5.58 -3.50 -6.83
C PHE A 63 -4.21 -3.29 -6.17
N LEU A 64 -3.74 -4.27 -5.41
CA LEU A 64 -2.45 -4.18 -4.72
C LEU A 64 -1.28 -4.08 -5.72
N SER A 65 -1.35 -4.80 -6.84
CA SER A 65 -0.36 -4.69 -7.93
C SER A 65 -0.32 -3.28 -8.52
N ALA A 66 -1.48 -2.66 -8.74
CA ALA A 66 -1.57 -1.31 -9.28
C ALA A 66 -0.95 -0.28 -8.33
N LEU A 67 -1.28 -0.35 -7.03
CA LEU A 67 -0.68 0.53 -6.01
C LEU A 67 0.85 0.39 -5.96
N ILE A 68 1.36 -0.84 -5.97
CA ILE A 68 2.80 -1.12 -5.99
C ILE A 68 3.45 -0.58 -7.27
N ALA A 69 2.80 -0.73 -8.43
CA ALA A 69 3.29 -0.19 -9.69
C ALA A 69 3.35 1.35 -9.68
N GLU A 70 2.35 2.02 -9.10
CA GLU A 70 2.35 3.47 -8.94
C GLU A 70 3.52 3.94 -8.06
N ILE A 71 3.78 3.26 -6.94
CA ILE A 71 4.93 3.53 -6.06
C ILE A 71 6.23 3.34 -6.82
N ASN A 72 6.41 2.19 -7.48
CA ASN A 72 7.62 1.88 -8.24
C ASN A 72 7.87 2.84 -9.41
N SER A 73 6.80 3.37 -10.03
CA SER A 73 6.90 4.37 -11.10
C SER A 73 7.20 5.79 -10.59
N GLY A 74 7.19 6.00 -9.28
CA GLY A 74 7.38 7.32 -8.66
C GLY A 74 6.16 8.25 -8.78
N ARG A 75 5.05 7.77 -9.32
CA ARG A 75 3.78 8.52 -9.40
C ARG A 75 3.12 8.70 -8.03
N CYS A 76 3.42 7.80 -7.08
CA CYS A 76 2.95 7.86 -5.69
C CYS A 76 4.09 8.31 -4.76
N THR A 77 4.24 9.63 -4.56
CA THR A 77 5.29 10.23 -3.73
C THR A 77 5.09 9.95 -2.23
N VAL A 78 6.11 10.16 -1.40
CA VAL A 78 5.98 10.02 0.06
C VAL A 78 4.92 10.97 0.61
N ASP A 79 4.88 12.22 0.15
CA ASP A 79 3.90 13.21 0.61
C ASP A 79 2.47 12.79 0.29
N LEU A 80 2.22 12.30 -0.93
CA LEU A 80 0.90 11.81 -1.34
C LEU A 80 0.49 10.58 -0.51
N ARG A 81 1.41 9.67 -0.21
CA ARG A 81 1.14 8.54 0.69
C ARG A 81 0.81 9.01 2.10
N ARG A 82 1.57 9.97 2.63
CA ARG A 82 1.35 10.53 3.97
C ARG A 82 0.00 11.23 4.08
N GLU A 83 -0.37 12.02 3.08
CA GLU A 83 -1.66 12.69 2.99
C GLU A 83 -2.81 11.67 2.96
N ARG A 84 -2.73 10.66 2.09
CA ARG A 84 -3.74 9.60 2.01
C ARG A 84 -3.85 8.78 3.27
N THR A 85 -2.72 8.40 3.88
CA THR A 85 -2.69 7.70 5.18
C THR A 85 -3.42 8.51 6.25
N ARG A 86 -3.18 9.82 6.35
CA ARG A 86 -3.90 10.69 7.28
C ARG A 86 -5.39 10.74 6.98
N TYR A 87 -5.76 10.92 5.72
CA TYR A 87 -7.17 10.93 5.30
C TYR A 87 -7.91 9.65 5.72
N PHE A 88 -7.32 8.48 5.45
CA PHE A 88 -7.91 7.20 5.86
C PHE A 88 -8.06 7.08 7.38
N GLU A 89 -7.09 7.56 8.15
CA GLU A 89 -7.15 7.54 9.61
C GLU A 89 -8.18 8.52 10.18
N GLU A 90 -8.31 9.69 9.58
CA GLU A 90 -9.31 10.69 9.95
C GLU A 90 -10.73 10.21 9.65
N MET A 91 -10.96 9.61 8.47
CA MET A 91 -12.25 9.00 8.13
C MET A 91 -12.64 7.91 9.14
N ARG A 92 -11.69 7.09 9.60
CA ARG A 92 -11.93 6.05 10.61
C ARG A 92 -12.13 6.62 12.03
N ARG A 93 -11.60 7.82 12.31
CA ARG A 93 -11.76 8.51 13.60
C ARG A 93 -13.06 9.29 13.73
N GLN A 94 -13.73 9.63 12.63
CA GLN A 94 -15.07 10.20 12.74
C GLN A 94 -16.04 9.09 13.18
N PRO A 95 -16.57 9.13 14.42
CA PRO A 95 -17.72 8.30 14.72
C PRO A 95 -18.80 8.76 13.75
N PHE A 96 -19.45 7.83 13.05
CA PHE A 96 -20.68 8.11 12.32
C PHE A 96 -21.50 9.07 13.16
N ARG A 97 -21.63 10.33 12.72
CA ARG A 97 -22.62 11.23 13.31
C ARG A 97 -23.94 10.53 13.04
N ARG A 98 -24.45 9.82 14.05
CA ARG A 98 -25.84 9.34 14.05
C ARG A 98 -26.66 10.59 13.81
N ILE A 99 -27.20 10.71 12.61
CA ILE A 99 -28.34 11.56 12.36
C ILE A 99 -29.45 10.88 13.17
N ILE A 100 -29.76 11.47 14.33
CA ILE A 100 -30.93 11.12 15.15
C ILE A 100 -32.12 11.83 14.54
#